data_AF-A5Z372-F1
#
_entry.id   AF-A5Z372-F1
#
_cell.length_a   1.000
_cell.length_b   1.000
_cell.length_c   1.000
_cell.angle_alpha   90.00
_cell.angle_beta   90.00
_cell.angle_gamma   90.00
#
_symmetry.space_group_name_H-M   'P 1'
#
loop_
_entity.id
_entity.type
_entity.pdbx_description
1 polymer ?
#
loop_
_entity_poly.entity_id
_entity_poly.type
_entity_poly.pdbx_seq_one_letter_code
_entity_poly.pdbx_strand_id
1 'polypeptide(L)'
;MAIKLKGHETFALREGWLNKGLAKVDANPKVFSENYGADALGVGSNMAKAIRYWLKAGKFMEEPPKEGAKLTDIGQIIFKEDKYLEDIFSLWIFHINLAGNEKLATSWYAFFNLINIDEFSKEDLMNILLEKLTPLAEKKAIPERSLRDDISVLLNMYVKEKQQNYDPEENKISPFAQLGLLKKDRNNYIKTQPDKDKLCDDAVLYSLIKFFEKKEVDSIGIDELLNSPMSPGRILNLKRMALNEYLDHLEGQGYLTVNRTAGLDMVYLKKKIELKEVVSNYYKKH
;
A
#
# COMPACT_ATOMS: atom_id res chain seq x y z
N MET A 1 6.40 -2.45 19.75
CA MET A 1 6.43 -1.34 18.77
C MET A 1 5.34 -0.35 19.15
N ALA A 2 5.57 0.97 19.07
CA ALA A 2 4.48 1.92 19.19
C ALA A 2 3.52 1.78 17.99
N ILE A 3 2.31 1.27 18.21
CA ILE A 3 1.28 1.17 17.18
C ILE A 3 0.77 2.57 16.79
N LYS A 4 0.46 2.77 15.51
CA LYS A 4 -0.13 4.02 15.00
C LYS A 4 -1.52 3.73 14.43
N LEU A 5 -2.53 4.31 15.08
CA LEU A 5 -3.94 4.27 14.65
C LEU A 5 -4.44 5.69 14.38
N LYS A 6 -5.50 5.82 13.59
CA LYS A 6 -6.24 7.05 13.29
C LYS A 6 -5.37 8.20 12.76
N GLY A 7 -4.28 7.89 12.07
CA GLY A 7 -3.39 8.91 11.47
C GLY A 7 -4.05 9.71 10.35
N HIS A 8 -5.10 9.16 9.76
CA HIS A 8 -5.83 9.70 8.61
C HIS A 8 -7.04 10.57 8.98
N GLU A 9 -7.26 10.90 10.26
CA GLU A 9 -8.38 11.76 10.70
C GLU A 9 -9.75 11.28 10.16
N THR A 10 -9.96 9.95 10.12
CA THR A 10 -11.14 9.26 9.55
C THR A 10 -11.40 9.49 8.04
N PHE A 11 -10.43 10.00 7.28
CA PHE A 11 -10.54 10.17 5.83
C PHE A 11 -9.80 9.08 5.05
N ALA A 12 -10.53 8.38 4.18
CA ALA A 12 -9.92 7.57 3.12
C ALA A 12 -9.25 8.46 2.07
N LEU A 13 -8.29 7.89 1.33
CA LEU A 13 -7.69 8.54 0.18
C LEU A 13 -8.73 8.81 -0.91
N ARG A 14 -8.87 10.07 -1.29
CA ARG A 14 -9.75 10.51 -2.39
C ARG A 14 -8.92 10.81 -3.62
N GLU A 15 -9.56 10.79 -4.77
CA GLU A 15 -8.98 11.27 -6.01
C GLU A 15 -8.48 12.71 -5.85
N GLY A 16 -7.35 13.05 -6.48
CA GLY A 16 -6.81 14.41 -6.41
C GLY A 16 -6.14 14.79 -5.08
N TRP A 17 -6.05 13.90 -4.08
CA TRP A 17 -5.40 14.22 -2.81
C TRP A 17 -3.89 14.04 -2.85
N LEU A 18 -3.43 12.90 -3.38
CA LEU A 18 -2.02 12.58 -3.43
C LEU A 18 -1.27 13.53 -4.37
N ASN A 19 -1.75 13.78 -5.60
CA ASN A 19 -1.13 14.72 -6.54
C ASN A 19 -1.05 16.16 -5.99
N LYS A 20 -2.13 16.64 -5.35
CA LYS A 20 -2.18 17.95 -4.70
C LYS A 20 -1.14 18.03 -3.59
N GLY A 21 -1.03 16.98 -2.79
CA GLY A 21 -0.01 16.86 -1.76
C GLY A 21 1.41 16.87 -2.32
N LEU A 22 1.69 16.04 -3.33
CA LEU A 22 2.99 15.97 -4.00
C LEU A 22 3.41 17.34 -4.54
N ALA A 23 2.52 18.02 -5.27
CA ALA A 23 2.80 19.34 -5.86
C ALA A 23 3.16 20.41 -4.82
N LYS A 24 2.46 20.42 -3.67
CA LYS A 24 2.73 21.43 -2.64
C LYS A 24 3.99 21.14 -1.83
N VAL A 25 4.37 19.87 -1.72
CA VAL A 25 5.59 19.44 -1.02
C VAL A 25 6.81 19.72 -1.88
N ASP A 26 6.74 19.41 -3.17
CA ASP A 26 7.78 19.74 -4.15
C ASP A 26 8.07 21.25 -4.17
N ALA A 27 7.01 22.07 -4.14
CA ALA A 27 7.15 23.52 -4.16
C ALA A 27 7.62 24.14 -2.83
N ASN A 28 7.29 23.55 -1.69
CA ASN A 28 7.57 24.14 -0.38
C ASN A 28 7.81 23.08 0.72
N PRO A 29 9.06 22.90 1.18
CA PRO A 29 9.37 21.98 2.28
C PRO A 29 8.69 22.31 3.61
N LYS A 30 8.20 23.54 3.78
CA LYS A 30 7.47 23.99 4.98
C LYS A 30 5.95 23.98 4.81
N VAL A 31 5.42 23.34 3.75
CA VAL A 31 3.99 23.35 3.44
C VAL A 31 3.10 22.96 4.63
N PHE A 32 3.54 22.05 5.50
CA PHE A 32 2.75 21.60 6.65
C PHE A 32 3.08 22.31 7.98
N SER A 33 3.98 23.30 7.96
CA SER A 33 4.41 24.01 9.17
C SER A 33 3.34 24.97 9.68
N GLU A 34 2.54 25.56 8.79
CA GLU A 34 1.46 26.49 9.13
C GLU A 34 0.10 25.86 8.85
N ASN A 35 -0.83 25.94 9.80
CA ASN A 35 -2.20 25.41 9.70
C ASN A 35 -2.28 23.96 9.13
N TYR A 36 -1.27 23.14 9.41
CA TYR A 36 -1.11 21.79 8.86
C TYR A 36 -1.13 21.72 7.31
N GLY A 37 -0.86 22.82 6.61
CA GLY A 37 -0.91 22.93 5.15
C GLY A 37 -2.31 23.10 4.56
N ALA A 38 -3.33 23.34 5.39
CA ALA A 38 -4.72 23.50 4.96
C ALA A 38 -4.89 24.58 3.88
N ASP A 39 -4.33 25.77 4.11
CA ASP A 39 -4.45 26.89 3.18
C ASP A 39 -3.72 26.63 1.86
N ALA A 40 -2.52 26.06 1.94
CA ALA A 40 -1.72 25.71 0.75
C ALA A 40 -2.41 24.64 -0.13
N LEU A 41 -3.08 23.68 0.51
CA LEU A 41 -3.83 22.60 -0.14
C LEU A 41 -5.25 23.02 -0.55
N GLY A 42 -5.77 24.13 -0.01
CA GLY A 42 -7.16 24.55 -0.19
C GLY A 42 -8.15 23.51 0.33
N VAL A 43 -7.92 22.97 1.53
CA VAL A 43 -8.79 21.98 2.19
C VAL A 43 -8.88 22.26 3.70
N GLY A 44 -9.84 21.65 4.39
CA GLY A 44 -9.92 21.75 5.85
C GLY A 44 -8.73 21.11 6.57
N SER A 45 -8.41 21.58 7.78
CA SER A 45 -7.23 21.15 8.56
C SER A 45 -7.14 19.64 8.79
N ASN A 46 -8.25 18.96 9.05
CA ASN A 46 -8.26 17.50 9.20
C ASN A 46 -7.95 16.76 7.89
N MET A 47 -8.42 17.27 6.75
CA MET A 47 -8.08 16.72 5.44
C MET A 47 -6.59 16.96 5.12
N ALA A 48 -6.06 18.14 5.46
CA ALA A 48 -4.64 18.44 5.28
C ALA A 48 -3.72 17.49 6.07
N LYS A 49 -4.08 17.22 7.34
CA LYS A 49 -3.40 16.20 8.17
C LYS A 49 -3.51 14.81 7.55
N ALA A 50 -4.67 14.42 7.03
CA ALA A 50 -4.85 13.14 6.36
C ALA A 50 -3.99 13.02 5.10
N ILE A 51 -3.92 14.06 4.25
CA ILE A 51 -3.06 14.10 3.06
C ILE A 51 -1.58 13.92 3.46
N ARG A 52 -1.11 14.70 4.44
CA ARG A 52 0.26 14.56 4.98
C ARG A 52 0.54 13.14 5.49
N TYR A 53 -0.42 12.58 6.23
CA TYR A 53 -0.31 11.21 6.75
C TYR A 53 -0.17 10.20 5.61
N TRP A 54 -1.06 10.25 4.61
CA TRP A 54 -1.07 9.29 3.50
C TRP A 54 0.22 9.34 2.69
N LEU A 55 0.73 10.53 2.36
CA LEU A 55 1.98 10.65 1.61
C LEU A 55 3.17 10.03 2.36
N LYS A 56 3.23 10.21 3.69
CA LYS A 56 4.25 9.59 4.54
C LYS A 56 4.06 8.07 4.67
N ALA A 57 2.81 7.63 4.83
CA ALA A 57 2.47 6.23 5.01
C ALA A 57 2.75 5.40 3.74
N GLY A 58 2.42 5.95 2.56
CA GLY A 58 2.71 5.37 1.24
C GLY A 58 4.13 5.64 0.72
N LYS A 59 5.01 6.25 1.52
CA LYS A 59 6.42 6.50 1.20
C LYS A 59 6.68 7.34 -0.05
N PHE A 60 5.75 8.22 -0.42
CA PHE A 60 5.95 9.21 -1.49
C PHE A 60 6.58 10.51 -0.94
N MET A 61 6.48 10.71 0.36
CA MET A 61 7.12 11.81 1.08
C MET A 61 7.83 11.27 2.31
N GLU A 62 8.92 11.94 2.67
CA GLU A 62 9.48 11.94 4.01
C GLU A 62 9.55 13.34 4.59
N GLU A 63 9.76 13.42 5.91
CA GLU A 63 9.78 14.70 6.61
C GLU A 63 10.88 14.69 7.68
N PRO A 64 12.15 14.81 7.27
CA PRO A 64 13.26 14.85 8.22
C PRO A 64 13.15 16.08 9.13
N PRO A 65 13.44 15.97 10.44
CA PRO A 65 13.21 17.06 11.41
C PRO A 65 13.83 18.41 11.05
N LYS A 66 14.94 18.43 10.31
CA LYS A 66 15.68 19.64 9.92
C LYS A 66 15.36 20.16 8.51
N GLU A 67 14.85 19.30 7.64
CA GLU A 67 14.66 19.61 6.21
C GLU A 67 13.21 19.93 5.87
N GLY A 68 12.26 19.54 6.71
CA GLY A 68 10.83 19.68 6.41
C GLY A 68 10.35 18.57 5.48
N ALA A 69 9.19 18.76 4.85
CA ALA A 69 8.61 17.79 3.94
C ALA A 69 9.38 17.76 2.61
N LYS A 70 9.72 16.57 2.13
CA LYS A 70 10.31 16.38 0.80
C LYS A 70 9.80 15.10 0.16
N LEU A 71 9.75 15.10 -1.17
CA LEU A 71 9.41 13.90 -1.93
C LEU A 71 10.55 12.89 -1.83
N THR A 72 10.21 11.61 -1.68
CA THR A 72 11.18 10.51 -1.83
C THR A 72 11.56 10.36 -3.30
N ASP A 73 12.64 9.65 -3.63
CA ASP A 73 13.03 9.37 -5.02
C ASP A 73 11.85 8.80 -5.84
N ILE A 74 11.11 7.86 -5.26
CA ILE A 74 9.90 7.28 -5.88
C ILE A 74 8.79 8.32 -6.01
N GLY A 75 8.57 9.14 -4.97
CA GLY A 75 7.59 10.21 -5.01
C GLY A 75 7.89 11.27 -6.09
N GLN A 76 9.17 11.56 -6.33
CA GLN A 76 9.62 12.47 -7.39
C GLN A 76 9.38 11.89 -8.77
N ILE A 77 9.73 10.61 -8.98
CA ILE A 77 9.48 9.91 -10.26
C ILE A 77 7.98 9.92 -10.55
N ILE A 78 7.15 9.50 -9.60
CA ILE A 78 5.70 9.44 -9.78
C ILE A 78 5.11 10.83 -10.01
N PHE A 79 5.54 11.85 -9.25
CA PHE A 79 5.05 13.22 -9.47
C PHE A 79 5.39 13.75 -10.87
N LYS A 80 6.54 13.36 -11.43
CA LYS A 80 6.99 13.77 -12.75
C LYS A 80 6.28 13.02 -13.88
N GLU A 81 6.20 11.69 -13.78
CA GLU A 81 5.73 10.82 -14.87
C GLU A 81 4.21 10.57 -14.81
N ASP A 82 3.60 10.55 -13.62
CA ASP A 82 2.17 10.32 -13.39
C ASP A 82 1.60 11.36 -12.41
N LYS A 83 1.64 12.61 -12.86
CA LYS A 83 1.28 13.79 -12.05
C LYS A 83 -0.11 13.69 -11.44
N TYR A 84 -1.06 13.01 -12.09
CA TYR A 84 -2.46 12.92 -11.62
C TYR A 84 -2.78 11.61 -10.89
N LEU A 85 -1.83 10.66 -10.84
CA LEU A 85 -2.02 9.33 -10.24
C LEU A 85 -3.15 8.54 -10.90
N GLU A 86 -3.22 8.66 -12.23
CA GLU A 86 -4.20 7.96 -13.06
C GLU A 86 -3.72 6.56 -13.44
N ASP A 87 -2.40 6.33 -13.40
CA ASP A 87 -1.83 5.02 -13.66
C ASP A 87 -2.03 4.07 -12.46
N ILE A 88 -2.62 2.91 -12.73
CA ILE A 88 -2.83 1.87 -11.71
C ILE A 88 -1.51 1.38 -11.11
N PHE A 89 -0.40 1.46 -11.84
CA PHE A 89 0.93 1.14 -11.34
C PHE A 89 1.33 2.03 -10.16
N SER A 90 1.15 3.36 -10.26
CA SER A 90 1.38 4.27 -9.13
C SER A 90 0.61 3.87 -7.87
N LEU A 91 -0.63 3.42 -8.05
CA LEU A 91 -1.47 2.97 -6.94
C LEU A 91 -0.96 1.66 -6.34
N TRP A 92 -0.45 0.74 -7.15
CA TRP A 92 0.22 -0.46 -6.65
C TRP A 92 1.48 -0.12 -5.85
N ILE A 93 2.34 0.78 -6.35
CA ILE A 93 3.54 1.20 -5.62
C ILE A 93 3.16 1.83 -4.28
N PHE A 94 2.15 2.70 -4.27
CA PHE A 94 1.63 3.27 -3.03
C PHE A 94 1.09 2.19 -2.09
N HIS A 95 0.29 1.25 -2.60
CA HIS A 95 -0.30 0.16 -1.83
C HIS A 95 0.78 -0.74 -1.20
N ILE A 96 1.79 -1.18 -1.98
CA ILE A 96 2.90 -2.01 -1.49
C ILE A 96 3.68 -1.28 -0.38
N ASN A 97 3.82 0.03 -0.50
CA ASN A 97 4.43 0.85 0.54
C ASN A 97 3.57 0.98 1.79
N LEU A 98 2.28 1.25 1.63
CA LEU A 98 1.32 1.39 2.72
C LEU A 98 1.12 0.09 3.50
N ALA A 99 0.82 -1.01 2.79
CA ALA A 99 0.60 -2.33 3.37
C ALA A 99 1.85 -2.88 4.04
N GLY A 100 3.05 -2.48 3.60
CA GLY A 100 4.30 -2.82 4.27
C GLY A 100 4.68 -1.92 5.45
N ASN A 101 3.91 -0.88 5.76
CA ASN A 101 4.29 0.14 6.74
C ASN A 101 3.75 -0.16 8.15
N GLU A 102 4.42 -1.06 8.87
CA GLU A 102 4.10 -1.43 10.25
C GLU A 102 4.06 -0.23 11.23
N LYS A 103 4.87 0.80 11.00
CA LYS A 103 5.07 1.94 11.92
C LYS A 103 3.99 3.01 11.79
N LEU A 104 3.60 3.38 10.57
CA LEU A 104 2.64 4.46 10.33
C LEU A 104 1.25 3.97 9.95
N ALA A 105 1.14 2.78 9.35
CA ALA A 105 -0.11 2.21 8.87
C ALA A 105 -0.36 0.83 9.49
N THR A 106 -0.28 0.76 10.82
CA THR A 106 -0.29 -0.51 11.56
C THR A 106 -1.52 -1.38 11.24
N SER A 107 -2.71 -0.78 11.10
CA SER A 107 -3.94 -1.50 10.74
C SER A 107 -3.89 -2.09 9.32
N TRP A 108 -3.33 -1.36 8.35
CA TRP A 108 -3.13 -1.86 6.98
C TRP A 108 -2.09 -2.97 6.97
N TYR A 109 -0.98 -2.77 7.67
CA TYR A 109 0.05 -3.80 7.81
C TYR A 109 -0.52 -5.08 8.40
N ALA A 110 -1.23 -5.00 9.53
CA ALA A 110 -1.83 -6.16 10.16
C ALA A 110 -2.85 -6.84 9.23
N PHE A 111 -3.71 -6.06 8.59
CA PHE A 111 -4.73 -6.59 7.68
C PHE A 111 -4.15 -7.41 6.51
N PHE A 112 -3.16 -6.86 5.79
CA PHE A 112 -2.60 -7.56 4.63
C PHE A 112 -1.61 -8.66 5.01
N ASN A 113 -0.85 -8.50 6.09
CA ASN A 113 0.30 -9.36 6.38
C ASN A 113 0.08 -10.40 7.48
N LEU A 114 -0.81 -10.14 8.44
CA LEU A 114 -0.98 -10.97 9.63
C LEU A 114 -2.33 -11.72 9.66
N ILE A 115 -3.26 -11.35 8.78
CA ILE A 115 -4.61 -11.90 8.75
C ILE A 115 -4.82 -12.76 7.50
N ASN A 116 -5.07 -14.04 7.73
CA ASN A 116 -5.38 -15.04 6.72
C ASN A 116 -6.86 -15.45 6.81
N ILE A 117 -7.74 -14.59 6.30
CA ILE A 117 -9.19 -14.82 6.25
C ILE A 117 -9.71 -14.42 4.87
N ASP A 118 -10.54 -15.27 4.27
CA ASP A 118 -11.09 -15.03 2.94
C ASP A 118 -12.38 -14.19 3.00
N GLU A 119 -13.29 -14.48 3.94
CA GLU A 119 -14.55 -13.75 4.14
C GLU A 119 -14.73 -13.37 5.62
N PHE A 120 -15.16 -12.14 5.89
CA PHE A 120 -15.27 -11.61 7.24
C PHE A 120 -16.29 -10.47 7.35
N SER A 121 -16.90 -10.30 8.52
CA SER A 121 -17.66 -9.10 8.89
C SER A 121 -16.74 -8.02 9.49
N LYS A 122 -17.26 -6.79 9.67
CA LYS A 122 -16.50 -5.73 10.38
C LYS A 122 -16.14 -6.11 11.81
N GLU A 123 -17.03 -6.81 12.52
CA GLU A 123 -16.80 -7.25 13.89
C GLU A 123 -15.76 -8.39 13.96
N ASP A 124 -15.77 -9.31 13.00
CA ASP A 124 -14.72 -10.33 12.90
C ASP A 124 -13.34 -9.69 12.72
N LEU A 125 -13.25 -8.72 11.79
CA LEU A 125 -12.01 -8.00 11.56
C LEU A 125 -11.55 -7.22 12.80
N MET A 126 -12.48 -6.61 13.55
CA MET A 126 -12.19 -5.94 14.81
C MET A 126 -11.55 -6.89 15.82
N ASN A 127 -12.17 -8.06 16.03
CA ASN A 127 -11.69 -9.06 16.99
C ASN A 127 -10.31 -9.60 16.59
N ILE A 128 -10.12 -9.94 15.31
CA ILE A 128 -8.84 -10.45 14.80
C ILE A 128 -7.75 -9.37 14.91
N LEU A 129 -8.04 -8.11 14.56
CA LEU A 129 -7.06 -7.04 14.69
C LEU A 129 -6.68 -6.78 16.15
N LEU A 130 -7.63 -6.80 17.08
CA LEU A 130 -7.33 -6.72 18.51
C LEU A 130 -6.37 -7.83 18.94
N GLU A 131 -6.64 -9.08 18.53
CA GLU A 131 -5.77 -10.22 18.81
C GLU A 131 -4.36 -10.02 18.24
N LYS A 132 -4.23 -9.62 16.97
CA LYS A 132 -2.93 -9.45 16.31
C LYS A 132 -2.13 -8.24 16.79
N LEU A 133 -2.80 -7.16 17.18
CA LEU A 133 -2.15 -5.92 17.60
C LEU A 133 -1.78 -5.91 19.09
N THR A 134 -2.47 -6.68 19.94
CA THR A 134 -2.22 -6.70 21.39
C THR A 134 -0.77 -7.05 21.74
N PRO A 135 -0.15 -8.09 21.14
CA PRO A 135 1.27 -8.39 21.37
C PRO A 135 2.21 -7.27 20.90
N LEU A 136 1.82 -6.49 19.89
CA LEU A 136 2.63 -5.41 19.33
C LEU A 136 2.58 -4.14 20.17
N ALA A 137 1.49 -3.91 20.91
CA ALA A 137 1.17 -2.69 21.64
C ALA A 137 1.95 -2.48 22.96
N GLU A 138 2.98 -3.28 23.25
CA GLU A 138 3.86 -3.13 24.44
C GLU A 138 3.08 -3.02 25.76
N LYS A 139 2.07 -3.88 25.95
CA LYS A 139 1.17 -3.90 27.12
C LYS A 139 0.27 -2.66 27.28
N LYS A 140 0.19 -1.77 26.29
CA LYS A 140 -0.80 -0.69 26.25
C LYS A 140 -2.12 -1.20 25.71
N ALA A 141 -3.22 -0.74 26.30
CA ALA A 141 -4.55 -1.01 25.78
C ALA A 141 -4.71 -0.37 24.38
N ILE A 142 -5.29 -1.12 23.45
CA ILE A 142 -5.59 -0.61 22.11
C ILE A 142 -6.85 0.25 22.20
N PRO A 143 -6.82 1.51 21.73
CA PRO A 143 -8.01 2.35 21.68
C PRO A 143 -9.00 1.82 20.64
N GLU A 144 -10.01 1.05 21.08
CA GLU A 144 -10.93 0.36 20.17
C GLU A 144 -11.66 1.30 19.20
N ARG A 145 -12.04 2.50 19.66
CA ARG A 145 -12.69 3.49 18.78
C ARG A 145 -11.79 3.88 17.61
N SER A 146 -10.50 4.08 17.87
CA SER A 146 -9.52 4.39 16.84
C SER A 146 -9.32 3.21 15.88
N LEU A 147 -9.34 1.98 16.39
CA LEU A 147 -9.26 0.79 15.53
C LEU A 147 -10.50 0.62 14.65
N ARG A 148 -11.71 0.88 15.18
CA ARG A 148 -12.95 0.91 14.39
C ARG A 148 -12.93 1.97 13.29
N ASP A 149 -12.37 3.15 13.59
CA ASP A 149 -12.16 4.22 12.61
C ASP A 149 -11.19 3.75 11.49
N ASP A 150 -10.07 3.12 11.84
CA ASP A 150 -9.11 2.55 10.88
C ASP A 150 -9.74 1.47 10.00
N ILE A 151 -10.48 0.53 10.61
CA ILE A 151 -11.19 -0.53 9.87
C ILE A 151 -12.15 0.07 8.86
N SER A 152 -12.92 1.08 9.27
CA SER A 152 -13.87 1.73 8.36
C SER A 152 -13.17 2.40 7.19
N VAL A 153 -12.05 3.10 7.44
CA VAL A 153 -11.28 3.76 6.39
C VAL A 153 -10.57 2.76 5.48
N LEU A 154 -10.01 1.67 6.03
CA LEU A 154 -9.39 0.59 5.27
C LEU A 154 -10.38 -0.04 4.30
N LEU A 155 -11.57 -0.41 4.78
CA LEU A 155 -12.59 -1.02 3.93
C LEU A 155 -13.08 -0.06 2.84
N ASN A 156 -13.34 1.20 3.20
CA ASN A 156 -13.75 2.23 2.24
C ASN A 156 -12.67 2.55 1.19
N MET A 157 -11.40 2.30 1.49
CA MET A 157 -10.28 2.51 0.56
C MET A 157 -10.23 1.46 -0.55
N TYR A 158 -10.59 0.20 -0.27
CA TYR A 158 -10.42 -0.89 -1.23
C TYR A 158 -11.73 -1.47 -1.79
N VAL A 159 -12.89 -1.09 -1.24
CA VAL A 159 -14.19 -1.56 -1.73
C VAL A 159 -14.78 -0.56 -2.72
N LYS A 160 -15.14 -1.04 -3.91
CA LYS A 160 -15.98 -0.30 -4.85
C LYS A 160 -17.45 -0.44 -4.44
N GLU A 161 -17.97 0.49 -3.63
CA GLU A 161 -19.41 0.53 -3.36
C GLU A 161 -20.16 1.03 -4.59
N LYS A 162 -21.09 0.23 -5.13
CA LYS A 162 -22.07 0.70 -6.12
C LYS A 162 -23.04 1.64 -5.40
N GLN A 163 -22.84 2.94 -5.52
CA GLN A 163 -23.83 3.91 -5.06
C GLN A 163 -24.98 3.96 -6.08
N GLN A 164 -26.23 3.79 -5.61
CA GLN A 164 -27.42 3.96 -6.46
C GLN A 164 -27.63 5.43 -6.86
N ASN A 165 -27.11 6.37 -6.06
CA ASN A 165 -27.09 7.82 -6.33
C ASN A 165 -25.63 8.30 -6.26
N TYR A 166 -24.88 8.11 -7.34
CA TYR A 166 -23.51 8.64 -7.45
C TYR A 166 -23.58 10.14 -7.69
N ASP A 167 -23.11 10.93 -6.72
CA ASP A 167 -22.81 12.35 -6.92
C ASP A 167 -21.32 12.47 -7.30
N PRO A 168 -21.00 12.88 -8.54
CA PRO A 168 -19.63 13.08 -9.00
C PRO A 168 -18.85 14.08 -8.14
N GLU A 169 -19.53 15.06 -7.52
CA GLU A 169 -18.87 16.07 -6.68
C GLU A 169 -18.44 15.54 -5.32
N GLU A 170 -19.06 14.46 -4.84
CA GLU A 170 -18.72 13.88 -3.55
C GLU A 170 -17.44 13.02 -3.58
N ASN A 171 -17.02 12.55 -4.77
CA ASN A 171 -15.80 11.75 -5.03
C ASN A 171 -15.37 10.86 -3.84
N LYS A 172 -16.34 10.08 -3.33
CA LYS A 172 -16.21 9.25 -2.12
C LYS A 172 -15.50 7.92 -2.38
N ILE A 173 -15.40 7.50 -3.65
CA ILE A 173 -14.76 6.24 -4.02
C ILE A 173 -13.25 6.48 -4.09
N SER A 174 -12.50 5.70 -3.30
CA SER A 174 -11.05 5.78 -3.34
C SER A 174 -10.52 5.18 -4.65
N PRO A 175 -9.47 5.77 -5.27
CA PRO A 175 -8.86 5.20 -6.47
C PRO A 175 -8.32 3.78 -6.22
N PHE A 176 -8.04 3.41 -4.96
CA PHE A 176 -7.55 2.08 -4.58
C PHE A 176 -8.60 0.97 -4.69
N ALA A 177 -9.89 1.31 -4.81
CA ALA A 177 -10.94 0.34 -5.09
C ALA A 177 -10.73 -0.38 -6.43
N GLN A 178 -10.01 0.24 -7.37
CA GLN A 178 -9.72 -0.37 -8.67
C GLN A 178 -8.70 -1.52 -8.57
N LEU A 179 -7.89 -1.58 -7.50
CA LEU A 179 -6.93 -2.67 -7.30
C LEU A 179 -7.60 -4.04 -7.13
N GLY A 180 -8.91 -4.08 -6.83
CA GLY A 180 -9.65 -5.33 -6.75
C GLY A 180 -9.22 -6.24 -5.60
N LEU A 181 -8.68 -5.67 -4.51
CA LEU A 181 -8.18 -6.43 -3.35
C LEU A 181 -9.28 -6.80 -2.34
N LEU A 182 -10.40 -6.06 -2.34
CA LEU A 182 -11.57 -6.34 -1.52
C LEU A 182 -12.87 -6.21 -2.31
N LYS A 183 -13.81 -7.10 -2.00
CA LYS A 183 -15.20 -7.02 -2.45
C LYS A 183 -16.13 -6.99 -1.25
N LYS A 184 -17.21 -6.22 -1.33
CA LYS A 184 -18.30 -6.25 -0.36
C LYS A 184 -19.40 -7.17 -0.86
N ASP A 185 -19.88 -8.06 0.01
CA ASP A 185 -21.04 -8.91 -0.22
C ASP A 185 -22.01 -8.77 0.95
N ARG A 186 -23.09 -8.01 0.73
CA ARG A 186 -24.06 -7.62 1.77
C ARG A 186 -23.37 -7.00 2.99
N ASN A 187 -23.30 -7.73 4.10
CA ASN A 187 -22.70 -7.31 5.37
C ASN A 187 -21.25 -7.80 5.55
N ASN A 188 -20.79 -8.68 4.66
CA ASN A 188 -19.46 -9.27 4.69
C ASN A 188 -18.53 -8.64 3.64
N TYR A 189 -17.26 -8.89 3.83
CA TYR A 189 -16.17 -8.49 2.96
C TYR A 189 -15.37 -9.72 2.58
N ILE A 190 -14.91 -9.76 1.34
CA ILE A 190 -14.16 -10.88 0.78
C ILE A 190 -12.81 -10.34 0.30
N LYS A 191 -11.71 -10.96 0.74
CA LYS A 191 -10.38 -10.75 0.17
C LYS A 191 -10.33 -11.37 -1.22
N THR A 192 -9.96 -10.56 -2.20
CA THR A 192 -9.89 -10.97 -3.61
C THR A 192 -8.49 -10.79 -4.16
N GLN A 193 -8.17 -11.61 -5.16
CA GLN A 193 -7.00 -11.40 -6.00
C GLN A 193 -7.31 -10.30 -7.03
N PRO A 194 -6.32 -9.47 -7.39
CA PRO A 194 -6.47 -8.54 -8.50
C PRO A 194 -6.68 -9.30 -9.81
N ASP A 195 -7.42 -8.69 -10.73
CA ASP A 195 -7.52 -9.17 -12.10
C ASP A 195 -6.15 -9.07 -12.79
N LYS A 196 -5.84 -10.00 -13.72
CA LYS A 196 -4.53 -10.08 -14.38
C LYS A 196 -4.17 -8.83 -15.19
N ASP A 197 -5.17 -8.14 -15.73
CA ASP A 197 -5.00 -6.89 -16.48
C ASP A 197 -4.72 -5.67 -15.59
N LYS A 198 -4.93 -5.78 -14.28
CA LYS A 198 -4.78 -4.68 -13.32
C LYS A 198 -3.49 -4.71 -12.52
N LEU A 199 -2.82 -5.85 -12.43
CA LEU A 199 -1.54 -5.99 -11.74
C LEU A 199 -0.45 -6.32 -12.78
N CYS A 200 0.45 -5.38 -13.02
CA CYS A 200 1.56 -5.57 -13.95
C CYS A 200 2.78 -6.25 -13.30
N ASP A 201 3.63 -6.84 -14.12
CA ASP A 201 4.86 -7.52 -13.68
C ASP A 201 5.79 -6.58 -12.89
N ASP A 202 5.95 -5.32 -13.32
CA ASP A 202 6.83 -4.35 -12.63
C ASP A 202 6.36 -4.06 -11.19
N ALA A 203 5.05 -4.09 -10.90
CA ALA A 203 4.55 -3.94 -9.53
C ALA A 203 4.88 -5.16 -8.66
N VAL A 204 4.79 -6.37 -9.23
CA VAL A 204 5.20 -7.61 -8.55
C VAL A 204 6.71 -7.63 -8.32
N LEU A 205 7.50 -7.20 -9.31
CA LEU A 205 8.95 -7.05 -9.21
C LEU A 205 9.34 -6.06 -8.10
N TYR A 206 8.67 -4.91 -8.02
CA TYR A 206 8.87 -3.95 -6.94
C TYR A 206 8.60 -4.57 -5.56
N SER A 207 7.50 -5.32 -5.41
CA SER A 207 7.19 -6.03 -4.17
C SER A 207 8.22 -7.11 -3.84
N LEU A 208 8.73 -7.83 -4.84
CA LEU A 208 9.77 -8.85 -4.68
C LEU A 208 11.08 -8.22 -4.21
N ILE A 209 11.62 -7.24 -4.93
CA ILE A 209 12.88 -6.56 -4.57
C ILE A 209 12.80 -6.01 -3.15
N LYS A 210 11.68 -5.36 -2.80
CA LYS A 210 11.47 -4.83 -1.44
C LYS A 210 11.50 -5.93 -0.37
N PHE A 211 10.98 -7.11 -0.68
CA PHE A 211 11.01 -8.25 0.25
C PHE A 211 12.41 -8.85 0.38
N PHE A 212 13.15 -8.97 -0.72
CA PHE A 212 14.56 -9.38 -0.72
C PHE A 212 15.44 -8.40 0.07
N GLU A 213 15.30 -7.10 -0.16
CA GLU A 213 16.00 -6.05 0.58
C GLU A 213 15.73 -6.13 2.09
N LYS A 214 14.47 -6.36 2.49
CA LYS A 214 14.10 -6.54 3.90
C LYS A 214 14.75 -7.78 4.53
N LYS A 215 14.88 -8.86 3.76
CA LYS A 215 15.41 -10.13 4.23
C LYS A 215 16.94 -10.17 4.24
N GLU A 216 17.58 -9.27 3.51
CA GLU A 216 19.04 -9.21 3.35
C GLU A 216 19.62 -10.55 2.83
N VAL A 217 18.92 -11.16 1.87
CA VAL A 217 19.30 -12.43 1.22
C VAL A 217 19.18 -12.34 -0.29
N ASP A 218 19.91 -13.22 -1.00
CA ASP A 218 19.90 -13.28 -2.46
C ASP A 218 18.95 -14.37 -3.03
N SER A 219 18.36 -15.18 -2.15
CA SER A 219 17.42 -16.23 -2.54
C SER A 219 16.33 -16.45 -1.49
N ILE A 220 15.10 -16.70 -1.95
CA ILE A 220 13.93 -16.89 -1.09
C ILE A 220 13.07 -18.04 -1.63
N GLY A 221 12.51 -18.86 -0.73
CA GLY A 221 11.57 -19.91 -1.11
C GLY A 221 10.23 -19.37 -1.58
N ILE A 222 9.59 -20.01 -2.56
CA ILE A 222 8.28 -19.60 -3.10
C ILE A 222 7.21 -19.59 -1.99
N ASP A 223 7.27 -20.54 -1.05
CA ASP A 223 6.37 -20.58 0.10
C ASP A 223 6.51 -19.35 1.01
N GLU A 224 7.74 -18.84 1.14
CA GLU A 224 8.01 -17.64 1.89
C GLU A 224 7.54 -16.40 1.14
N LEU A 225 7.76 -16.33 -0.17
CA LEU A 225 7.21 -15.29 -1.05
C LEU A 225 5.68 -15.26 -1.04
N LEU A 226 5.04 -16.40 -0.81
CA LEU A 226 3.60 -16.52 -0.76
C LEU A 226 3.03 -16.10 0.61
N ASN A 227 3.65 -16.53 1.70
CA ASN A 227 2.98 -16.54 3.01
C ASN A 227 3.57 -15.60 4.06
N SER A 228 4.82 -15.16 3.92
CA SER A 228 5.50 -14.38 4.97
C SER A 228 4.96 -12.94 5.06
N PRO A 229 4.98 -12.32 6.24
CA PRO A 229 4.66 -10.90 6.36
C PRO A 229 5.55 -10.04 5.46
N MET A 230 4.92 -9.16 4.70
CA MET A 230 5.48 -8.29 3.64
C MET A 230 5.90 -8.99 2.36
N SER A 231 5.59 -10.28 2.22
CA SER A 231 5.83 -10.99 0.97
C SER A 231 4.87 -10.52 -0.13
N PRO A 232 5.22 -10.69 -1.41
CA PRO A 232 4.33 -10.38 -2.53
C PRO A 232 2.97 -11.08 -2.42
N GLY A 233 2.95 -12.36 -2.00
CA GLY A 233 1.70 -13.10 -1.82
C GLY A 233 0.75 -12.48 -0.80
N ARG A 234 1.29 -11.97 0.32
CA ARG A 234 0.49 -11.29 1.36
C ARG A 234 0.03 -9.90 0.93
N ILE A 235 0.95 -9.08 0.44
CA ILE A 235 0.65 -7.68 0.09
C ILE A 235 -0.33 -7.62 -1.08
N LEU A 236 -0.10 -8.43 -2.12
CA LEU A 236 -0.87 -8.39 -3.36
C LEU A 236 -2.06 -9.36 -3.38
N ASN A 237 -2.34 -10.03 -2.24
CA ASN A 237 -3.33 -11.11 -2.10
C ASN A 237 -3.16 -12.28 -3.10
N LEU A 238 -1.96 -12.52 -3.63
CA LEU A 238 -1.75 -13.56 -4.65
C LEU A 238 -1.85 -14.96 -4.06
N LYS A 239 -2.48 -15.86 -4.80
CA LYS A 239 -2.42 -17.31 -4.57
C LYS A 239 -1.23 -17.91 -5.30
N ARG A 240 -0.86 -19.14 -4.91
CA ARG A 240 0.31 -19.85 -5.45
C ARG A 240 0.38 -19.85 -6.98
N MET A 241 -0.74 -20.12 -7.65
CA MET A 241 -0.79 -20.17 -9.11
C MET A 241 -0.42 -18.82 -9.72
N ALA A 242 -1.10 -17.75 -9.31
CA ALA A 242 -0.81 -16.40 -9.82
C ALA A 242 0.61 -15.94 -9.49
N LEU A 243 1.10 -16.20 -8.27
CA LEU A 243 2.49 -15.88 -7.91
C LEU A 243 3.48 -16.59 -8.83
N ASN A 244 3.29 -17.88 -9.12
CA ASN A 244 4.18 -18.62 -10.02
C ASN A 244 4.13 -18.08 -11.45
N GLU A 245 2.95 -17.71 -11.96
CA GLU A 245 2.83 -17.09 -13.29
C GLU A 245 3.68 -15.81 -13.38
N TYR A 246 3.60 -14.91 -12.37
CA TYR A 246 4.43 -13.71 -12.35
C TYR A 246 5.93 -14.02 -12.21
N LEU A 247 6.30 -15.02 -11.42
CA LEU A 247 7.69 -15.45 -11.32
C LEU A 247 8.22 -15.95 -12.66
N ASP A 248 7.43 -16.71 -13.43
CA ASP A 248 7.81 -17.20 -14.75
C ASP A 248 7.95 -16.04 -15.76
N HIS A 249 7.04 -15.05 -15.74
CA HIS A 249 7.16 -13.85 -16.56
C HIS A 249 8.44 -13.07 -16.26
N LEU A 250 8.72 -12.84 -14.97
CA LEU A 250 9.91 -12.10 -14.52
C LEU A 250 11.21 -12.87 -14.79
N GLU A 251 11.18 -14.21 -14.75
CA GLU A 251 12.29 -15.06 -15.20
C GLU A 251 12.55 -14.87 -16.71
N GLY A 252 11.50 -14.90 -17.52
CA GLY A 252 11.56 -14.68 -18.97
C GLY A 252 12.08 -13.29 -19.35
N GLN A 253 11.80 -12.28 -18.52
CA GLN A 253 12.35 -10.91 -18.65
C GLN A 253 13.78 -10.79 -18.12
N GLY A 254 14.34 -11.85 -17.51
CA GLY A 254 15.72 -11.90 -17.05
C GLY A 254 15.96 -11.20 -15.70
N TYR A 255 14.92 -10.89 -14.94
CA TYR A 255 15.05 -10.28 -13.61
C TYR A 255 15.46 -11.28 -12.52
N LEU A 256 15.01 -12.53 -12.65
CA LEU A 256 15.23 -13.58 -11.66
C LEU A 256 15.46 -14.95 -12.31
N THR A 257 15.81 -15.94 -11.48
CA THR A 257 15.77 -17.38 -11.79
C THR A 257 14.82 -18.07 -10.81
N VAL A 258 14.01 -19.00 -11.30
CA VAL A 258 13.20 -19.90 -10.46
C VAL A 258 13.75 -21.32 -10.57
N ASN A 259 14.20 -21.87 -9.44
CA ASN A 259 14.58 -23.27 -9.35
C ASN A 259 13.44 -24.07 -8.72
N ARG A 260 12.92 -25.05 -9.48
CA ARG A 260 11.86 -26.00 -9.07
C ARG A 260 12.34 -27.46 -9.01
N THR A 261 13.65 -27.69 -9.11
CA THR A 261 14.23 -29.04 -9.27
C THR A 261 14.42 -29.73 -7.92
N ALA A 262 14.26 -31.06 -7.89
CA ALA A 262 14.48 -31.88 -6.69
C ALA A 262 13.68 -31.43 -5.44
N GLY A 263 12.51 -30.82 -5.62
CA GLY A 263 11.68 -30.30 -4.53
C GLY A 263 12.17 -28.98 -3.92
N LEU A 264 13.20 -28.35 -4.49
CA LEU A 264 13.55 -26.97 -4.19
C LEU A 264 12.59 -26.06 -4.95
N ASP A 265 11.87 -25.20 -4.25
CA ASP A 265 11.05 -24.12 -4.81
C ASP A 265 11.67 -22.78 -4.40
N MET A 266 12.72 -22.35 -5.11
CA MET A 266 13.55 -21.19 -4.75
C MET A 266 13.60 -20.15 -5.86
N VAL A 267 13.62 -18.88 -5.49
CA VAL A 267 13.75 -17.72 -6.38
C VAL A 267 15.04 -16.98 -6.08
N TYR A 268 15.80 -16.63 -7.12
CA TYR A 268 17.07 -15.92 -7.03
C TYR A 268 17.01 -14.64 -7.88
N LEU A 269 17.39 -13.49 -7.32
CA LEU A 269 17.51 -12.27 -8.11
C LEU A 269 18.77 -12.33 -8.98
N LYS A 270 18.64 -12.08 -10.30
CA LYS A 270 19.79 -12.08 -11.22
C LYS A 270 20.57 -10.77 -11.18
N LYS A 271 19.91 -9.68 -10.81
CA LYS A 271 20.46 -8.32 -10.82
C LYS A 271 20.03 -7.59 -9.55
N LYS A 272 20.97 -6.86 -8.96
CA LYS A 272 20.64 -5.86 -7.95
C LYS A 272 20.02 -4.66 -8.66
N ILE A 273 18.71 -4.52 -8.54
CA ILE A 273 17.93 -3.42 -9.11
C ILE A 273 17.35 -2.65 -7.93
N GLU A 274 17.52 -1.33 -7.95
CA GLU A 274 16.94 -0.50 -6.91
C GLU A 274 15.44 -0.30 -7.15
N LEU A 275 14.65 -0.15 -6.08
CA LEU A 275 13.22 0.10 -6.17
C LEU A 275 12.86 1.29 -7.08
N LYS A 276 13.65 2.36 -7.06
CA LYS A 276 13.44 3.54 -7.92
C LYS A 276 13.69 3.26 -9.40
N GLU A 277 14.56 2.31 -9.71
CA GLU A 277 14.85 1.89 -11.09
C GLU A 277 13.68 1.09 -11.65
N VAL A 278 13.02 0.24 -10.85
CA VAL A 278 11.79 -0.45 -11.27
C VAL A 278 10.72 0.57 -11.69
N VAL A 279 10.46 1.55 -10.83
CA VAL A 279 9.46 2.61 -11.09
C VAL A 279 9.85 3.43 -12.32
N SER A 280 11.12 3.85 -12.44
CA SER A 280 11.60 4.61 -13.59
C SER A 280 11.54 3.82 -14.89
N ASN A 281 11.83 2.52 -14.86
CA ASN A 281 11.83 1.67 -16.05
C ASN A 281 10.40 1.40 -16.53
N TYR A 282 9.44 1.27 -15.62
CA TYR A 282 8.03 1.17 -15.98
C TYR A 282 7.58 2.38 -16.82
N TYR A 283 7.77 3.60 -16.31
CA TYR A 283 7.37 4.83 -17.00
C TYR A 283 8.20 5.18 -18.25
N LYS A 284 9.30 4.47 -18.51
CA LYS A 284 10.03 4.59 -19.79
C LYS A 284 9.47 3.67 -20.87
N LYS A 285 8.79 2.59 -20.47
CA LYS A 285 8.21 1.59 -21.38
C LYS A 285 6.78 1.97 -21.83
N HIS A 286 6.11 2.82 -21.05
CA HIS A 286 4.70 3.23 -21.20
C HIS A 286 4.60 4.75 -21.36
#